data_AF-A0A848W0U8-F1
#
_entry.id   AF-A0A848W0U8-F1
#
_cell.length_a   1.000
_cell.length_b   1.000
_cell.length_c   1.000
_cell.angle_alpha   90.00
_cell.angle_beta   90.00
_cell.angle_gamma   90.00
#
_symmetry.space_group_name_H-M   'P 1'
#
loop_
_entity.id
_entity.type
_entity.pdbx_description
1 polymer ?
#
loop_
_entity_poly.entity_id
_entity_poly.type
_entity_poly.pdbx_seq_one_letter_code
_entity_poly.pdbx_strand_id
1 'polypeptide(L)' 'MFAVPQLDIARFLAGNKADKMLVARELDDVCREVGFFCLSGHKFAESRFREFYDLSKAFFSLIPNRKRRVARLVA' A
#
# COMPACT_ATOMS: atom_id res chain seq x y z
N MET A 1 -23.43 -7.34 -5.25
CA MET A 1 -22.10 -7.20 -5.88
C MET A 1 -21.17 -6.66 -4.81
N PHE A 2 -20.17 -7.43 -4.39
CA PHE A 2 -19.19 -6.98 -3.40
C PHE A 2 -18.05 -6.27 -4.13
N ALA A 3 -17.78 -5.02 -3.78
CA ALA A 3 -16.64 -4.27 -4.28
C ALA A 3 -15.70 -3.97 -3.10
N VAL A 4 -14.40 -3.99 -3.33
CA VAL A 4 -13.41 -3.57 -2.33
C VAL A 4 -13.55 -2.06 -2.11
N PRO A 5 -13.74 -1.58 -0.87
CA PRO A 5 -13.80 -0.15 -0.58
C PRO A 5 -12.56 0.58 -1.08
N GLN A 6 -12.74 1.78 -1.63
CA GLN A 6 -11.64 2.67 -1.99
C GLN A 6 -11.68 3.89 -1.07
N LEU A 7 -10.54 4.23 -0.47
CA LEU A 7 -10.41 5.31 0.51
C LEU A 7 -9.36 6.33 0.05
N ASP A 8 -9.78 7.59 -0.12
CA ASP A 8 -8.90 8.69 -0.48
C ASP A 8 -8.40 9.45 0.76
N ILE A 9 -7.09 9.39 1.00
CA ILE A 9 -6.45 10.05 2.14
C ILE A 9 -5.85 11.42 1.82
N ALA A 10 -6.08 11.99 0.64
CA ALA A 10 -5.50 13.29 0.28
C ALA A 10 -5.82 14.38 1.31
N ARG A 11 -7.08 14.41 1.79
CA ARG A 11 -7.56 15.36 2.80
C ARG A 11 -6.97 15.11 4.19
N PHE A 12 -6.64 13.86 4.52
CA PHE A 12 -5.91 13.56 5.75
C PHE A 12 -4.50 14.15 5.72
N LEU A 13 -3.84 14.14 4.56
CA LEU A 13 -2.47 14.63 4.42
C LEU A 13 -2.36 16.15 4.30
N ALA A 14 -3.36 16.83 3.73
CA ALA A 14 -3.29 18.26 3.40
C ALA A 14 -4.34 19.13 4.11
N GLY A 15 -5.36 18.54 4.71
CA GLY A 15 -6.50 19.26 5.29
C GLY A 15 -6.30 19.68 6.74
N ASN A 16 -7.33 20.33 7.28
CA ASN A 16 -7.37 20.80 8.66
C ASN A 16 -7.74 19.66 9.64
N LYS A 17 -7.87 19.97 10.93
CA LYS A 17 -8.21 18.96 11.97
C LYS A 17 -9.53 18.23 11.69
N ALA A 18 -10.54 18.93 11.16
CA ALA A 18 -11.83 18.32 10.83
C ALA A 18 -11.71 17.36 9.64
N ASP A 19 -10.99 17.76 8.57
CA ASP A 19 -10.71 16.89 7.43
C ASP A 19 -9.99 15.61 7.85
N LYS A 20 -8.96 15.74 8.70
CA LYS A 20 -8.23 14.59 9.24
C LYS A 20 -9.12 13.65 10.04
N MET A 21 -10.02 14.21 10.85
CA MET A 21 -10.91 13.40 11.67
C MET A 21 -11.98 12.69 10.86
N LEU A 22 -12.44 13.29 9.77
CA LEU A 22 -13.38 12.65 8.85
C LEU A 22 -12.75 11.41 8.21
N VAL A 23 -11.56 11.56 7.61
CA VAL A 23 -10.86 10.42 6.97
C VAL A 23 -10.46 9.35 7.99
N ALA A 24 -10.06 9.74 9.20
CA ALA A 24 -9.71 8.78 10.25
C ALA A 24 -10.91 7.92 10.70
N ARG A 25 -12.12 8.48 10.73
CA ARG A 25 -13.34 7.72 11.05
C ARG A 25 -13.68 6.74 9.94
N GLU A 26 -13.66 7.19 8.69
CA GLU A 26 -13.89 6.33 7.53
C GLU A 26 -12.89 5.16 7.49
N LEU A 27 -11.63 5.42 7.82
CA LEU A 27 -10.60 4.37 7.94
C LEU A 27 -10.93 3.38 9.07
N ASP A 28 -11.36 3.84 10.25
CA ASP A 28 -11.72 2.98 11.38
C ASP A 28 -12.92 2.07 11.03
N ASP A 29 -13.96 2.63 10.41
CA ASP A 29 -15.15 1.89 9.99
C ASP A 29 -14.77 0.77 9.00
N VAL A 30 -14.02 1.10 7.94
CA VAL A 30 -13.58 0.13 6.93
C VAL A 30 -12.68 -0.95 7.53
N CYS A 31 -11.80 -0.60 8.48
CA CYS A 31 -10.94 -1.57 9.17
C CYS A 31 -11.74 -2.54 10.04
N ARG A 32 -12.80 -2.08 10.71
CA ARG A 32 -13.64 -2.92 11.58
C ARG A 32 -14.61 -3.80 10.81
N GLU A 33 -15.17 -3.30 9.72
CA GLU A 33 -16.25 -3.97 9.00
C GLU A 33 -15.75 -4.85 7.85
N VAL A 34 -14.70 -4.42 7.14
CA VAL A 34 -14.23 -5.08 5.91
C VAL A 34 -12.84 -5.68 6.09
N GLY A 35 -11.94 -4.97 6.77
CA GLY A 35 -10.55 -5.41 6.99
C GLY A 35 -9.63 -5.32 5.77
N PHE A 36 -10.13 -4.88 4.60
CA PHE A 36 -9.35 -4.67 3.39
C PHE A 36 -9.92 -3.52 2.54
N PHE A 37 -9.04 -2.71 1.94
CA PHE A 37 -9.41 -1.55 1.11
C PHE A 37 -8.29 -1.13 0.16
N CYS A 38 -8.66 -0.39 -0.89
CA CYS A 38 -7.73 0.27 -1.80
C CYS A 38 -7.50 1.72 -1.36
N LEU A 39 -6.25 2.14 -1.24
CA LEU A 39 -5.89 3.51 -0.83
C LEU A 39 -5.57 4.39 -2.04
N SER A 40 -6.09 5.61 -2.08
CA SER A 40 -5.70 6.66 -3.03
C SER A 40 -5.30 7.96 -2.32
N GLY A 41 -4.73 8.93 -3.06
CA GLY A 41 -4.35 10.23 -2.49
C GLY A 41 -3.15 10.21 -1.53
N HIS A 42 -2.43 9.09 -1.44
CA HIS A 42 -1.29 8.86 -0.53
C HIS A 42 0.01 9.58 -0.92
N LYS A 43 -0.01 10.43 -1.97
CA LYS A 43 1.14 11.23 -2.47
C LYS A 43 2.40 10.42 -2.82
N PHE A 44 2.26 9.12 -3.03
CA PHE A 44 3.37 8.29 -3.48
C PHE A 44 3.50 8.40 -4.99
N ALA A 45 4.65 8.88 -5.46
CA ALA A 45 4.86 9.15 -6.88
C ALA A 45 4.80 7.85 -7.70
N GLU A 46 4.10 7.90 -8.83
CA GLU A 46 3.97 6.75 -9.74
C GLU A 46 5.33 6.28 -10.29
N SER A 47 6.27 7.20 -10.50
CA SER A 47 7.65 6.87 -10.91
C SER A 47 8.35 5.99 -9.89
N ARG A 48 8.16 6.25 -8.58
CA ARG A 48 8.71 5.41 -7.51
C ARG A 48 8.07 4.03 -7.52
N PHE A 49 6.75 3.93 -7.74
CA PHE A 49 6.09 2.64 -7.90
C PHE A 49 6.72 1.82 -9.03
N ARG A 50 6.93 2.44 -10.20
CA ARG A 50 7.59 1.78 -11.34
C ARG A 50 8.99 1.29 -10.98
N GLU A 51 9.80 2.12 -10.35
CA GLU A 51 11.15 1.76 -9.90
C GLU A 51 11.13 0.55 -8.94
N PHE A 52 10.24 0.53 -7.95
CA PHE A 52 10.09 -0.61 -7.04
C PHE A 52 9.72 -1.90 -7.79
N TYR A 53 8.79 -1.82 -8.76
CA TYR A 53 8.40 -2.97 -9.57
C TYR A 53 9.55 -3.47 -10.44
N ASP A 54 10.31 -2.58 -11.06
CA ASP A 54 11.43 -2.94 -11.93
C ASP A 54 12.57 -3.59 -11.13
N LEU A 55 12.89 -3.05 -9.95
CA LEU A 55 13.86 -3.65 -9.03
C LEU A 55 13.42 -5.05 -8.57
N SER A 56 12.13 -5.20 -8.22
CA SER A 56 11.57 -6.50 -7.83
C SER A 56 11.69 -7.51 -8.97
N LYS A 57 11.26 -7.14 -10.19
CA LYS A 57 11.40 -7.99 -11.38
C LYS A 57 12.85 -8.38 -11.65
N ALA A 58 13.78 -7.43 -11.57
CA ALA A 58 15.20 -7.67 -11.77
C ALA A 58 15.75 -8.67 -10.74
N PHE A 59 15.42 -8.51 -9.46
CA PHE A 59 15.82 -9.44 -8.42
C PHE A 59 15.23 -10.85 -8.64
N PHE A 60 13.94 -10.95 -8.94
CA PHE A 60 13.29 -12.26 -9.09
C PHE A 60 13.70 -13.00 -10.38
N SER A 61 14.24 -12.27 -11.37
CA SER A 61 14.83 -12.80 -12.61
C SER A 61 16.25 -13.34 -12.44
N LEU A 62 16.90 -13.13 -11.29
CA LEU A 62 18.20 -13.73 -10.98
C LEU A 62 18.10 -15.27 -10.95
N ILE A 63 19.18 -15.94 -11.36
CA ILE A 63 19.26 -17.41 -11.27
C ILE A 63 18.99 -17.90 -9.83
N PRO A 64 18.37 -19.07 -9.63
CA PRO A 64 17.95 -19.54 -8.30
C PRO A 64 19.04 -19.49 -7.24
N ASN A 65 20.28 -19.87 -7.58
CA ASN A 65 21.40 -19.85 -6.65
C ASN A 65 21.78 -18.45 -6.19
N ARG A 66 21.60 -17.41 -7.03
CA ARG A 66 21.84 -16.02 -6.63
C ARG A 66 20.77 -15.52 -5.66
N LYS A 67 19.49 -15.83 -5.88
CA LYS A 67 18.40 -15.46 -4.95
C LYS A 67 18.49 -16.20 -3.61
N ARG A 68 18.84 -17.49 -3.64
CA ARG A 68 18.94 -18.31 -2.42
C ARG A 68 20.00 -17.84 -1.43
N ARG A 69 20.98 -17.02 -1.86
CA ARG A 69 21.98 -16.42 -0.97
C ARG A 69 21.38 -15.54 0.14
N VAL A 70 20.18 -15.01 -0.06
CA VAL A 70 19.48 -14.17 0.93
C VAL A 70 18.29 -14.88 1.57
N ALA A 71 18.09 -16.18 1.30
CA ALA A 71 17.03 -16.94 1.93
C ALA A 71 17.30 -17.05 3.44
N ARG A 72 16.33 -16.65 4.26
CA ARG A 72 16.31 -17.02 5.67
C ARG A 72 15.51 -18.31 5.80
N LEU A 73 16.17 -19.36 6.27
CA LEU A 73 15.46 -20.55 6.72
C LEU A 73 14.70 -20.16 7.99
N VAL A 74 13.39 -20.25 7.95
CA VAL A 74 12.58 -20.21 9.16
C VAL A 74 12.71 -21.60 9.77
N ALA A 75 13.29 -21.68 10.96
CA ALA A 75 13.34 -22.91 11.74
C ALA A 75 11.94 -23.27 12.24
#